data_AF-A0A9K3EJQ4-F1
#
_entry.id   AF-A0A9K3EJQ4-F1
#
_cell.length_a   1.000
_cell.length_b   1.000
_cell.length_c   1.000
_cell.angle_alpha   90.00
_cell.angle_beta   90.00
_cell.angle_gamma   90.00
#
_symmetry.space_group_name_H-M   'P 1'
#
loop_
_entity.id
_entity.type
_entity.pdbx_description
1 polymer ?
#
loop_
_entity_poly.entity_id
_entity_poly.type
_entity_poly.pdbx_seq_one_letter_code
_entity_poly.pdbx_strand_id
1 'polypeptide(L)'
;MGPANEEQSVIITFAAGTPGYYDPQYAMTNTLAKESDVHSLCVVLLEVLCGRLCCTYSNGRIEQNLVRKWIESYEEKKLNDIIFKDTAIEPLEQSALETFSDIAYRCLQESHEDRPRMAKVVTELETALIYQKEMFLVYEHVSRGSLDRYLDSPHLTWSQRLKICLDAAKALRYLHDQKERHQRLIHCDVKSANILLDDQWNAKVSNVGLSIMGPTNEHSSVTVTVVASTPGYCDPQYAMTHTLTKKSDVYSFGVVLFEVLCGRLCYTLDSKDHVNEILVTTWVKSYE
;
A
#
# COMPACT_ATOMS: atom_id res chain seq x y z
N MET A 1 19.91 -21.45 -29.35
CA MET A 1 20.39 -21.07 -28.01
C MET A 1 19.33 -21.50 -27.02
N GLY A 2 19.55 -22.60 -26.31
CA GLY A 2 18.62 -23.07 -25.28
C GLY A 2 18.69 -22.19 -24.03
N PRO A 3 17.70 -22.26 -23.13
CA PRO A 3 17.78 -21.51 -21.88
C PRO A 3 18.97 -22.05 -21.09
N ALA A 4 19.84 -21.15 -20.64
CA ALA A 4 20.87 -21.49 -19.68
C ALA A 4 20.15 -21.97 -18.41
N ASN A 5 20.30 -23.25 -18.07
CA ASN A 5 20.01 -23.72 -16.72
C ASN A 5 20.91 -22.93 -15.78
N GLU A 6 20.32 -22.16 -14.87
CA GLU A 6 21.01 -21.72 -13.66
C GLU A 6 21.37 -23.00 -12.89
N GLU A 7 22.56 -23.56 -13.11
CA GLU A 7 23.09 -24.63 -12.27
C GLU A 7 23.10 -24.11 -10.83
N GLN A 8 22.30 -24.73 -9.95
CA GLN A 8 22.45 -24.58 -8.51
C GLN A 8 23.87 -25.01 -8.15
N SER A 9 24.77 -24.02 -8.05
CA SER A 9 26.14 -24.27 -7.62
C SER A 9 26.11 -24.61 -6.14
N VAL A 10 26.47 -25.84 -5.85
CA VAL A 10 26.44 -26.43 -4.52
C VAL A 10 27.85 -26.90 -4.20
N ILE A 11 28.38 -26.49 -3.05
CA ILE A 11 29.71 -26.90 -2.59
C ILE A 11 29.54 -27.88 -1.43
N ILE A 12 30.10 -29.08 -1.57
CA ILE A 12 30.12 -30.09 -0.50
C ILE A 12 31.43 -29.94 0.28
N THR A 13 31.36 -29.53 1.55
CA THR A 13 32.51 -29.34 2.44
C THR A 13 32.10 -29.58 3.89
N PHE A 14 33.04 -29.96 4.75
CA PHE A 14 32.79 -29.95 6.20
C PHE A 14 32.25 -28.58 6.63
N ALA A 15 31.14 -28.58 7.38
CA ALA A 15 30.51 -27.36 7.87
C ALA A 15 31.49 -26.50 8.68
N ALA A 16 31.77 -25.26 8.23
CA ALA A 16 32.69 -24.29 8.86
C ALA A 16 32.23 -22.81 8.72
N GLY A 17 32.59 -21.91 9.67
CA GLY A 17 31.88 -20.63 9.96
C GLY A 17 31.69 -20.29 11.47
N THR A 18 30.80 -19.34 11.79
CA THR A 18 30.57 -18.83 13.17
C THR A 18 29.28 -19.35 13.81
N PRO A 19 29.33 -20.00 14.99
CA PRO A 19 28.14 -20.52 15.66
C PRO A 19 27.07 -19.45 15.88
N GLY A 20 25.81 -19.78 15.57
CA GLY A 20 24.68 -18.85 15.58
C GLY A 20 24.30 -18.32 14.18
N TYR A 21 25.25 -18.24 13.24
CA TYR A 21 25.01 -17.70 11.90
C TYR A 21 24.87 -18.77 10.83
N TYR A 22 25.35 -19.97 11.11
CA TYR A 22 25.27 -21.09 10.17
C TYR A 22 23.84 -21.51 9.89
N ASP A 23 23.59 -21.77 8.61
CA ASP A 23 22.41 -22.45 8.12
C ASP A 23 22.30 -23.88 8.69
N PRO A 24 21.18 -24.23 9.36
CA PRO A 24 20.92 -25.57 9.87
C PRO A 24 21.01 -26.66 8.80
N GLN A 25 20.54 -26.40 7.58
CA GLN A 25 20.55 -27.36 6.50
C GLN A 25 21.99 -27.61 6.01
N TYR A 26 22.82 -26.57 5.91
CA TYR A 26 24.25 -26.72 5.65
C TYR A 26 24.95 -27.53 6.74
N ALA A 27 24.65 -27.27 8.01
CA ALA A 27 25.23 -27.99 9.13
C ALA A 27 24.90 -29.50 9.12
N MET A 28 23.69 -29.87 8.68
CA MET A 28 23.26 -31.27 8.59
C MET A 28 23.79 -31.98 7.35
N THR A 29 23.81 -31.28 6.21
CA THR A 29 24.04 -31.89 4.89
C THR A 29 25.46 -31.67 4.36
N ASN A 30 26.28 -30.84 5.01
CA ASN A 30 27.59 -30.39 4.52
C ASN A 30 27.53 -29.75 3.12
N THR A 31 26.36 -29.25 2.76
CA THR A 31 26.01 -28.73 1.43
C THR A 31 25.78 -27.23 1.52
N LEU A 32 26.73 -26.44 1.04
CA LEU A 32 26.63 -24.98 1.04
C LEU A 32 25.89 -24.50 -0.20
N ALA A 33 24.85 -23.68 0.00
CA ALA A 33 24.03 -23.09 -1.06
C ALA A 33 23.93 -21.58 -0.90
N LYS A 34 23.44 -20.88 -1.94
CA LYS A 34 23.20 -19.42 -1.87
C LYS A 34 22.18 -19.05 -0.78
N GLU A 35 21.27 -19.97 -0.45
CA GLU A 35 20.29 -19.85 0.62
C GLU A 35 20.92 -19.90 2.02
N SER A 36 22.14 -20.46 2.14
CA SER A 36 22.91 -20.44 3.38
C SER A 36 23.43 -19.03 3.70
N ASP A 37 23.81 -18.26 2.69
CA ASP A 37 24.18 -16.85 2.85
C ASP A 37 22.97 -16.01 3.30
N VAL A 38 21.79 -16.26 2.71
CA VAL A 38 20.52 -15.61 3.09
C VAL A 38 20.23 -15.82 4.58
N HIS A 39 20.37 -17.06 5.07
CA HIS A 39 20.19 -17.36 6.49
C HIS A 39 21.15 -16.53 7.36
N SER A 40 22.45 -16.55 7.04
CA SER A 40 23.47 -15.85 7.83
C SER A 40 23.25 -14.33 7.87
N LEU A 41 22.85 -13.73 6.75
CA LEU A 41 22.50 -12.31 6.66
C LEU A 41 21.31 -11.96 7.56
N CYS A 42 20.29 -12.83 7.61
CA CYS A 42 19.08 -12.51 8.36
C CYS A 42 19.25 -12.70 9.88
N VAL A 43 20.19 -13.54 10.32
CA VAL A 43 20.67 -13.51 11.71
C VAL A 43 21.22 -12.11 12.04
N VAL A 44 22.01 -11.51 11.15
CA VAL A 44 22.51 -10.12 11.32
C VAL A 44 21.37 -9.10 11.31
N LEU A 45 20.35 -9.27 10.45
CA LEU A 45 19.17 -8.38 10.47
C LEU A 45 18.44 -8.40 11.82
N LEU A 46 18.29 -9.57 12.44
CA LEU A 46 17.70 -9.66 13.78
C LEU A 46 18.59 -9.08 14.87
N GLU A 47 19.92 -9.18 14.74
CA GLU A 47 20.85 -8.49 15.63
C GLU A 47 20.68 -6.96 15.55
N VAL A 48 20.53 -6.43 14.34
CA VAL A 48 20.22 -5.01 14.11
C VAL A 48 18.90 -4.63 14.77
N LEU A 49 17.85 -5.42 14.55
CA LEU A 49 16.51 -5.16 15.10
C LEU A 49 16.49 -5.24 16.64
N CYS A 50 17.19 -6.20 17.22
CA CYS A 50 17.21 -6.47 18.66
C CYS A 50 18.33 -5.72 19.39
N GLY A 51 19.25 -5.06 18.67
CA GLY A 51 20.39 -4.31 19.21
C GLY A 51 21.35 -5.18 20.01
N ARG A 52 21.39 -6.49 19.76
CA ARG A 52 22.17 -7.47 20.52
C ARG A 52 22.60 -8.63 19.64
N LEU A 53 23.77 -9.19 19.94
CA LEU A 53 24.30 -10.34 19.21
C LEU A 53 23.40 -11.58 19.40
N CYS A 54 23.30 -12.40 18.36
CA CYS A 54 22.54 -13.65 18.37
C CYS A 54 23.18 -14.69 19.30
N CYS A 55 24.49 -14.62 19.48
CA CYS A 55 25.27 -15.50 20.34
C CYS A 55 26.20 -14.71 21.27
N THR A 56 26.21 -15.09 22.55
CA THR A 56 27.22 -14.64 23.52
C THR A 56 28.16 -15.78 23.86
N TYR A 57 29.41 -15.44 24.19
CA TYR A 57 30.48 -16.40 24.44
C TYR A 57 31.08 -16.18 25.82
N SER A 58 31.29 -17.28 26.54
CA SER A 58 32.00 -17.31 27.82
C SER A 58 33.02 -18.44 27.80
N ASN A 59 34.29 -18.11 28.08
CA ASN A 59 35.43 -19.04 28.01
C ASN A 59 35.53 -19.83 26.69
N GLY A 60 35.25 -19.18 25.56
CA GLY A 60 35.31 -19.79 24.23
C GLY A 60 34.18 -20.79 23.93
N ARG A 61 33.17 -20.88 24.80
CA ARG A 61 31.95 -21.68 24.58
C ARG A 61 30.76 -20.75 24.40
N ILE A 62 29.79 -21.19 23.61
CA ILE A 62 28.51 -20.48 23.43
C ILE A 62 27.77 -20.54 24.77
N GLU A 63 27.46 -19.39 25.32
CA GLU A 63 26.70 -19.24 26.55
C GLU A 63 25.20 -19.12 26.25
N GLN A 64 24.85 -18.40 25.18
CA GLN A 64 23.47 -18.24 24.73
C GLN A 64 23.39 -18.21 23.21
N ASN A 65 22.33 -18.80 22.66
CA ASN A 65 21.91 -18.63 21.26
C ASN A 65 20.44 -18.16 21.26
N LEU A 66 20.20 -16.98 20.68
CA LEU A 66 18.91 -16.30 20.68
C LEU A 66 18.09 -16.53 19.41
N VAL A 67 18.66 -17.12 18.36
CA VAL A 67 17.98 -17.26 17.06
C VAL A 67 16.63 -17.95 17.21
N ARG A 68 16.59 -19.08 17.93
CA ARG A 68 15.35 -19.81 18.19
C ARG A 68 14.33 -18.97 18.97
N LYS A 69 14.77 -18.22 19.99
CA LYS A 69 13.88 -17.36 20.77
C LYS A 69 13.29 -16.23 19.93
N TRP A 70 14.04 -15.71 18.96
CA TRP A 70 13.56 -14.68 18.05
C TRP A 70 12.48 -15.21 17.10
N ILE A 71 12.69 -16.42 16.56
CA ILE A 71 11.68 -17.13 15.74
C ILE A 71 10.40 -17.34 16.56
N GLU A 72 10.51 -17.90 17.76
CA GLU A 72 9.37 -18.12 18.66
C GLU A 72 8.65 -16.80 19.00
N SER A 73 9.40 -15.71 19.20
CA SER A 73 8.82 -14.38 19.46
C SER A 73 8.07 -13.81 18.25
N TYR A 74 8.50 -14.10 17.03
CA TYR A 74 7.76 -13.73 15.80
C TYR A 74 6.43 -14.50 15.73
N GLU A 75 6.50 -15.82 15.88
CA GLU A 75 5.32 -16.71 15.83
C GLU A 75 4.27 -16.36 16.89
N GLU A 76 4.73 -15.99 18.09
CA GLU A 76 3.85 -15.55 19.19
C GLU A 76 3.41 -14.08 19.11
N LYS A 77 3.85 -13.33 18.09
CA LYS A 77 3.60 -11.88 17.93
C LYS A 77 4.10 -11.02 19.11
N LYS A 78 5.22 -11.43 19.72
CA LYS A 78 5.87 -10.76 20.87
C LYS A 78 7.19 -10.07 20.51
N LEU A 79 7.43 -9.81 19.22
CA LEU A 79 8.64 -9.13 18.77
C LEU A 79 8.88 -7.78 19.45
N ASN A 80 7.80 -7.04 19.72
CA ASN A 80 7.85 -5.77 20.45
C ASN A 80 8.54 -5.86 21.83
N ASP A 81 8.65 -7.04 22.43
CA ASP A 81 9.29 -7.24 23.72
C ASP A 81 10.82 -7.40 23.60
N ILE A 82 11.32 -7.73 22.41
CA ILE A 82 12.73 -8.04 22.16
C ILE A 82 13.45 -7.05 21.24
N ILE A 83 12.70 -6.21 20.52
CA ILE A 83 13.26 -5.13 19.69
C ILE A 83 14.07 -4.16 20.57
N PHE A 84 15.17 -3.68 20.01
CA PHE A 84 15.98 -2.64 20.64
C PHE A 84 15.15 -1.38 20.83
N LYS A 85 15.04 -0.91 22.06
CA LYS A 85 14.36 0.34 22.40
C LYS A 85 15.36 1.27 23.05
N ASP A 86 15.72 2.32 22.33
CA ASP A 86 16.50 3.42 22.85
C ASP A 86 15.76 4.71 22.54
N THR A 87 15.54 5.55 23.55
CA THR A 87 14.83 6.82 23.40
C THR A 87 15.63 7.85 22.60
N ALA A 88 16.92 7.61 22.35
CA ALA A 88 17.77 8.44 21.50
C ALA A 88 17.65 8.11 20.01
N ILE A 89 16.98 7.03 19.62
CA ILE A 89 16.81 6.61 18.22
C ILE A 89 15.35 6.83 17.80
N GLU A 90 15.15 7.20 16.54
CA GLU A 90 13.84 7.27 15.91
C GLU A 90 13.10 5.93 16.07
N PRO A 91 11.84 5.92 16.55
CA PRO A 91 11.09 4.69 16.67
C PRO A 91 10.84 4.07 15.30
N LEU A 92 10.93 2.75 15.23
CA LEU A 92 10.62 1.99 14.02
C LEU A 92 9.11 2.04 13.77
N GLU A 93 8.71 2.51 12.59
CA GLU A 93 7.30 2.57 12.18
C GLU A 93 6.69 1.16 12.09
N GLN A 94 5.40 1.03 12.41
CA GLN A 94 4.76 -0.27 12.57
C GLN A 94 4.81 -1.09 11.27
N SER A 95 4.54 -0.47 10.11
CA SER A 95 4.61 -1.14 8.81
C SER A 95 6.05 -1.48 8.40
N ALA A 96 7.02 -0.64 8.79
CA ALA A 96 8.44 -0.92 8.58
C ALA A 96 8.87 -2.14 9.42
N LEU A 97 8.43 -2.20 10.69
CA LEU A 97 8.67 -3.32 11.59
C LEU A 97 8.07 -4.63 11.06
N GLU A 98 6.80 -4.61 10.66
CA GLU A 98 6.13 -5.80 10.12
C GLU A 98 6.86 -6.33 8.89
N THR A 99 7.21 -5.44 7.97
CA THR A 99 7.95 -5.81 6.76
C THR A 99 9.34 -6.37 7.10
N PHE A 100 10.10 -5.68 7.96
CA PHE A 100 11.45 -6.09 8.35
C PHE A 100 11.46 -7.45 9.07
N SER A 101 10.53 -7.63 10.01
CA SER A 101 10.43 -8.86 10.80
C SER A 101 9.97 -10.06 9.98
N ASP A 102 9.05 -9.86 9.03
CA ASP A 102 8.60 -10.93 8.13
C ASP A 102 9.72 -11.39 7.18
N ILE A 103 10.53 -10.46 6.65
CA ILE A 103 11.75 -10.79 5.89
C ILE A 103 12.66 -11.66 6.74
N ALA A 104 12.98 -11.20 7.96
CA ALA A 104 13.90 -11.88 8.86
C ALA A 104 13.42 -13.30 9.21
N TYR A 105 12.13 -13.47 9.49
CA TYR A 105 11.52 -14.77 9.78
C TYR A 105 11.58 -15.73 8.57
N ARG A 106 11.23 -15.25 7.37
CA ARG A 106 11.26 -16.08 6.15
C ARG A 106 12.67 -16.51 5.75
N CYS A 107 13.69 -15.71 6.02
CA CYS A 107 15.07 -16.13 5.79
C CYS A 107 15.54 -17.27 6.72
N LEU A 108 14.95 -17.38 7.92
CA LEU A 108 15.35 -18.35 8.93
C LEU A 108 14.63 -19.69 8.82
N GLN A 109 13.79 -19.88 7.79
CA GLN A 109 13.14 -21.15 7.54
C GLN A 109 14.17 -22.26 7.34
N GLU A 110 13.87 -23.46 7.86
CA GLU A 110 14.79 -24.59 7.78
C GLU A 110 15.04 -25.01 6.32
N SER A 111 13.98 -25.03 5.51
CA SER A 111 14.03 -25.38 4.10
C SER A 111 14.56 -24.22 3.25
N HIS A 112 15.52 -24.51 2.38
CA HIS A 112 16.00 -23.58 1.35
C HIS A 112 14.88 -23.08 0.42
N GLU A 113 13.87 -23.91 0.13
CA GLU A 113 12.77 -23.54 -0.79
C GLU A 113 11.84 -22.47 -0.20
N ASP A 114 11.74 -22.42 1.14
CA ASP A 114 10.90 -21.46 1.86
C ASP A 114 11.62 -20.12 2.08
N ARG A 115 12.93 -20.05 1.84
CA ARG A 115 13.72 -18.82 1.95
C ARG A 115 13.56 -17.95 0.70
N PRO A 116 13.41 -16.62 0.85
CA PRO A 116 13.31 -15.72 -0.29
C PRO A 116 14.66 -15.58 -1.00
N ARG A 117 14.61 -15.25 -2.30
CA ARG A 117 15.81 -14.81 -3.04
C ARG A 117 16.27 -13.44 -2.53
N MET A 118 17.58 -13.18 -2.56
CA MET A 118 18.14 -11.87 -2.17
C MET A 118 17.55 -10.68 -2.92
N ALA A 119 17.20 -10.83 -4.20
CA ALA A 119 16.53 -9.77 -4.95
C ALA A 119 15.19 -9.36 -4.31
N LYS A 120 14.43 -10.32 -3.78
CA LYS A 120 13.17 -10.07 -3.09
C LYS A 120 13.40 -9.42 -1.72
N VAL A 121 14.41 -9.89 -0.98
CA VAL A 121 14.85 -9.29 0.30
C VAL A 121 15.19 -7.80 0.11
N VAL A 122 15.97 -7.47 -0.92
CA VAL A 122 16.34 -6.07 -1.22
C VAL A 122 15.10 -5.21 -1.47
N THR A 123 14.19 -5.64 -2.35
CA THR A 123 12.95 -4.88 -2.65
C THR A 123 12.08 -4.68 -1.40
N GLU A 124 12.00 -5.67 -0.52
CA GLU A 124 11.20 -5.57 0.71
C GLU A 124 11.88 -4.70 1.77
N LEU A 125 13.21 -4.71 1.87
CA LEU A 125 13.97 -3.77 2.71
C LEU A 125 13.86 -2.33 2.21
N GLU A 126 13.88 -2.10 0.88
CA GLU A 126 13.59 -0.79 0.29
C GLU A 126 12.18 -0.32 0.65
N THR A 127 11.21 -1.23 0.65
CA THR A 127 9.82 -0.95 1.06
C THR A 127 9.74 -0.61 2.56
N ALA A 128 10.41 -1.37 3.43
CA ALA A 128 10.49 -1.07 4.86
C ALA A 128 11.12 0.32 5.12
N LEU A 129 12.18 0.67 4.36
CA LEU A 129 12.79 1.99 4.43
C LEU A 129 11.86 3.11 3.96
N ILE A 130 11.00 2.85 2.97
CA ILE A 130 9.97 3.80 2.56
C ILE A 130 8.95 3.98 3.67
N TYR A 131 8.50 2.90 4.34
CA TYR A 131 7.58 3.00 5.47
C TYR A 131 8.15 3.77 6.66
N GLN A 132 9.47 3.67 6.90
CA GLN A 132 10.13 4.44 7.96
C GLN A 132 10.18 5.93 7.65
N LYS A 133 10.22 6.31 6.36
CA LYS A 133 10.36 7.71 5.96
C LYS A 133 9.00 8.39 5.93
N GLU A 134 8.89 9.52 6.62
CA GLU A 134 7.79 10.45 6.38
C GLU A 134 7.89 11.02 4.96
N MET A 135 6.91 10.69 4.12
CA MET A 135 6.79 11.25 2.77
C MET A 135 5.72 12.35 2.77
N PHE A 136 6.12 13.55 2.35
CA PHE A 136 5.22 14.69 2.20
C PHE A 136 4.94 14.95 0.72
N LEU A 137 3.68 15.27 0.42
CA LEU A 137 3.25 15.68 -0.91
C LEU A 137 2.84 17.15 -0.88
N VAL A 138 3.63 18.00 -1.52
CA VAL A 138 3.42 19.45 -1.52
C VAL A 138 2.66 19.85 -2.79
N TYR A 139 1.50 20.48 -2.60
CA TYR A 139 0.64 20.98 -3.66
C TYR A 139 0.47 22.49 -3.57
N GLU A 140 -0.06 23.08 -4.65
CA GLU A 140 -0.63 24.43 -4.55
C GLU A 140 -1.79 24.45 -3.54
N HIS A 141 -1.90 25.54 -2.77
CA HIS A 141 -3.00 25.71 -1.83
C HIS A 141 -4.24 26.22 -2.56
N VAL A 142 -5.34 25.45 -2.50
CA VAL A 142 -6.62 25.79 -3.12
C VAL A 142 -7.56 26.35 -2.04
N SER A 143 -7.69 27.67 -2.03
CA SER A 143 -8.14 28.49 -0.89
C SER A 143 -9.56 28.22 -0.38
N ARG A 144 -10.52 27.84 -1.24
CA ARG A 144 -11.90 27.58 -0.79
C ARG A 144 -12.10 26.14 -0.30
N GLY A 145 -11.09 25.28 -0.40
CA GLY A 145 -11.23 23.86 -0.03
C GLY A 145 -12.17 23.11 -0.96
N SER A 146 -12.85 22.10 -0.44
CA SER A 146 -13.59 21.10 -1.22
C SER A 146 -15.08 21.44 -1.43
N LEU A 147 -15.66 20.91 -2.52
CA LEU A 147 -17.04 21.18 -2.94
C LEU A 147 -18.11 20.67 -1.96
N ASP A 148 -17.85 19.55 -1.28
CA ASP A 148 -18.73 18.96 -0.25
C ASP A 148 -19.18 19.98 0.81
N ARG A 149 -18.30 20.93 1.17
CA ARG A 149 -18.56 22.00 2.14
C ARG A 149 -19.55 23.06 1.68
N TYR A 150 -19.91 23.08 0.39
CA TYR A 150 -20.74 24.11 -0.22
C TYR A 150 -22.03 23.56 -0.84
N LEU A 151 -22.30 22.25 -0.73
CA LEU A 151 -23.45 21.62 -1.38
C LEU A 151 -24.78 22.26 -0.96
N ASP A 152 -24.96 22.52 0.34
CA ASP A 152 -26.14 23.18 0.92
C ASP A 152 -26.06 24.71 0.94
N SER A 153 -24.94 25.28 0.48
CA SER A 153 -24.68 26.71 0.59
C SER A 153 -25.63 27.53 -0.31
N PRO A 154 -26.36 28.51 0.25
CA PRO A 154 -27.21 29.40 -0.55
C PRO A 154 -26.38 30.39 -1.38
N HIS A 155 -25.08 30.54 -1.08
CA HIS A 155 -24.18 31.43 -1.81
C HIS A 155 -23.59 30.79 -3.07
N LEU A 156 -23.75 29.47 -3.24
CA LEU A 156 -23.29 28.77 -4.43
C LEU A 156 -24.40 28.75 -5.48
N THR A 157 -24.36 29.72 -6.40
CA THR A 157 -25.35 29.90 -7.47
C THR A 157 -25.35 28.72 -8.45
N TRP A 158 -26.45 28.52 -9.16
CA TRP A 158 -26.55 27.47 -10.19
C TRP A 158 -25.52 27.62 -11.31
N SER A 159 -25.17 28.85 -11.71
CA SER A 159 -24.12 29.08 -12.69
C SER A 159 -22.75 28.59 -12.19
N GLN A 160 -22.44 28.80 -10.91
CA GLN A 160 -21.23 28.27 -10.29
C GLN A 160 -21.28 26.75 -10.17
N ARG A 161 -22.40 26.17 -9.73
CA ARG A 161 -22.60 24.71 -9.65
C ARG A 161 -22.33 24.04 -11.00
N LEU A 162 -22.96 24.54 -12.06
CA LEU A 162 -22.77 24.03 -13.42
C LEU A 162 -21.33 24.20 -13.91
N LYS A 163 -20.70 25.34 -13.63
CA LYS A 163 -19.29 25.57 -13.96
C LYS A 163 -18.37 24.58 -13.25
N ILE A 164 -18.58 24.35 -11.96
CA ILE A 164 -17.81 23.41 -11.15
C ILE A 164 -17.93 21.98 -11.72
N CYS A 165 -19.16 21.54 -12.01
CA CYS A 165 -19.40 20.24 -12.65
C CYS A 165 -18.69 20.14 -14.01
N LEU A 166 -18.75 21.21 -14.81
CA LEU A 166 -18.08 21.25 -16.12
C LEU A 166 -16.56 21.16 -15.99
N ASP A 167 -15.96 21.90 -15.06
CA ASP A 167 -14.51 21.89 -14.86
C ASP A 167 -14.02 20.54 -14.32
N ALA A 168 -14.76 19.93 -13.39
CA ALA A 168 -14.49 18.56 -12.93
C ALA A 168 -14.60 17.53 -14.07
N ALA A 169 -15.63 17.63 -14.92
CA ALA A 169 -15.79 16.76 -16.08
C ALA A 169 -14.65 16.91 -17.10
N LYS A 170 -14.17 18.14 -17.34
CA LYS A 170 -12.99 18.39 -18.19
C LYS A 170 -11.74 17.75 -17.62
N ALA A 171 -11.53 17.82 -16.30
CA ALA A 171 -10.40 17.19 -15.63
C ALA A 171 -10.46 15.67 -15.74
N LEU A 172 -11.61 15.04 -15.48
CA LEU A 172 -11.78 13.59 -15.64
C LEU A 172 -11.55 13.14 -17.09
N ARG A 173 -12.09 13.88 -18.07
CA ARG A 173 -11.79 13.63 -19.49
C ARG A 173 -10.30 13.73 -19.77
N TYR A 174 -9.61 14.71 -19.19
CA TYR A 174 -8.16 14.84 -19.36
C TYR A 174 -7.40 13.64 -18.79
N LEU A 175 -7.82 13.06 -17.65
CA LEU A 175 -7.22 11.85 -17.08
C LEU A 175 -7.50 10.61 -17.95
N HIS A 176 -8.73 10.48 -18.45
CA HIS A 176 -9.18 9.33 -19.23
C HIS A 176 -8.63 9.31 -20.66
N ASP A 177 -8.46 10.47 -21.30
CA ASP A 177 -8.16 10.58 -22.74
C ASP A 177 -6.74 11.11 -23.01
N GLN A 178 -5.75 10.81 -22.17
CA GLN A 178 -4.34 11.18 -22.37
C GLN A 178 -3.76 10.58 -23.67
N LYS A 179 -3.99 11.25 -24.81
CA LYS A 179 -3.56 10.80 -26.15
C LYS A 179 -2.04 10.77 -26.33
N GLU A 180 -1.32 11.62 -25.60
CA GLU A 180 0.12 11.80 -25.77
C GLU A 180 0.96 10.73 -25.07
N ARG A 181 0.48 10.18 -23.94
CA ARG A 181 1.27 9.28 -23.08
C ARG A 181 1.01 7.80 -23.31
N HIS A 182 0.08 7.44 -24.20
CA HIS A 182 -0.38 6.06 -24.40
C HIS A 182 -0.79 5.32 -23.11
N GLN A 183 -1.09 6.08 -22.05
CA GLN A 183 -1.41 5.62 -20.71
C GLN A 183 -2.60 6.43 -20.22
N ARG A 184 -3.60 5.76 -19.69
CA ARG A 184 -4.81 6.40 -19.16
C ARG A 184 -4.82 6.29 -17.65
N LEU A 185 -5.27 7.35 -16.98
CA LEU A 185 -5.39 7.36 -15.53
C LEU A 185 -6.87 7.26 -15.15
N ILE A 186 -7.21 6.23 -14.36
CA ILE A 186 -8.52 6.11 -13.71
C ILE A 186 -8.35 6.69 -12.30
N HIS A 187 -9.21 7.62 -11.91
CA HIS A 187 -9.06 8.38 -10.67
C HIS A 187 -9.32 7.53 -9.42
N CYS A 188 -10.34 6.65 -9.47
CA CYS A 188 -10.74 5.69 -8.44
C CYS A 188 -11.39 6.27 -7.17
N ASP A 189 -11.18 7.55 -6.86
CA ASP A 189 -11.81 8.22 -5.71
C ASP A 189 -12.52 9.53 -6.09
N VAL A 190 -13.38 9.50 -7.11
CA VAL A 190 -14.14 10.70 -7.49
C VAL A 190 -15.26 10.95 -6.48
N LYS A 191 -15.20 12.08 -5.77
CA LYS A 191 -16.21 12.55 -4.80
C LYS A 191 -16.15 14.07 -4.65
N SER A 192 -17.21 14.68 -4.12
CA SER A 192 -17.25 16.13 -3.90
C SER A 192 -16.12 16.63 -2.97
N ALA A 193 -15.72 15.83 -1.98
CA ALA A 193 -14.57 16.13 -1.12
C ALA A 193 -13.22 16.21 -1.85
N ASN A 194 -13.08 15.57 -3.02
CA ASN A 194 -11.87 15.59 -3.83
C ASN A 194 -11.93 16.61 -4.99
N ILE A 195 -13.00 17.41 -5.07
CA ILE A 195 -13.12 18.52 -6.01
C ILE A 195 -12.86 19.82 -5.25
N LEU A 196 -11.67 20.38 -5.43
CA LEU A 196 -11.24 21.60 -4.76
C LEU A 196 -11.64 22.85 -5.56
N LEU A 197 -11.88 23.94 -4.85
CA LEU A 197 -12.39 25.20 -5.40
C LEU A 197 -11.41 26.34 -5.12
N ASP A 198 -10.99 27.06 -6.16
CA ASP A 198 -10.16 28.26 -5.99
C ASP A 198 -10.98 29.52 -5.69
N ASP A 199 -10.31 30.66 -5.49
CA ASP A 199 -10.95 31.93 -5.18
C ASP A 199 -11.98 32.38 -6.22
N GLN A 200 -11.83 31.95 -7.47
CA GLN A 200 -12.70 32.27 -8.61
C GLN A 200 -13.76 31.19 -8.89
N TRP A 201 -13.92 30.22 -7.98
CA TRP A 201 -14.86 29.10 -8.10
C TRP A 201 -14.57 28.19 -9.31
N ASN A 202 -13.33 28.12 -9.76
CA ASN A 202 -12.92 27.07 -10.70
C ASN A 202 -12.66 25.79 -9.92
N ALA A 203 -13.03 24.66 -10.51
CA ALA A 203 -12.86 23.36 -9.88
C ALA A 203 -11.56 22.67 -10.31
N LYS A 204 -10.88 22.04 -9.35
CA LYS A 204 -9.69 21.21 -9.56
C LYS A 204 -9.93 19.83 -8.94
N VAL A 205 -9.78 18.77 -9.72
CA VAL A 205 -9.84 17.39 -9.21
C VAL A 205 -8.51 17.08 -8.52
N SER A 206 -8.57 16.52 -7.32
CA SER A 206 -7.44 16.26 -6.43
C SER A 206 -7.46 14.84 -5.88
N ASN A 207 -6.43 14.47 -5.12
CA ASN A 207 -6.31 13.17 -4.45
C ASN A 207 -6.26 11.97 -5.41
N VAL A 208 -5.18 11.91 -6.19
CA VAL A 208 -4.86 10.80 -7.12
C VAL A 208 -4.15 9.63 -6.43
N GLY A 209 -4.14 9.55 -5.10
CA GLY A 209 -3.42 8.52 -4.35
C GLY A 209 -3.93 7.10 -4.59
N LEU A 210 -5.20 6.97 -5.00
CA LEU A 210 -5.82 5.70 -5.38
C LEU A 210 -5.87 5.48 -6.90
N SER A 211 -5.33 6.41 -7.69
CA SER A 211 -5.46 6.35 -9.15
C SER A 211 -4.63 5.23 -9.75
N ILE A 212 -5.18 4.57 -10.77
CA ILE A 212 -4.58 3.41 -11.43
C ILE A 212 -4.33 3.71 -12.90
N MET A 213 -3.14 3.34 -13.39
CA MET A 213 -2.84 3.37 -14.82
C MET A 213 -3.49 2.17 -15.52
N GLY A 214 -4.34 2.46 -16.51
CA GLY A 214 -4.98 1.45 -17.35
C GLY A 214 -4.33 1.34 -18.74
N PRO A 215 -4.51 0.20 -19.45
CA PRO A 215 -4.13 0.05 -20.86
C PRO A 215 -4.85 1.09 -21.73
N THR A 216 -4.43 1.27 -22.99
CA THR A 216 -4.90 2.35 -23.89
C THR A 216 -6.11 2.03 -24.77
N ASN A 217 -6.62 0.78 -24.78
CA ASN A 217 -7.75 0.38 -25.65
C ASN A 217 -9.10 0.65 -24.99
N GLU A 218 -10.06 1.33 -25.62
CA GLU A 218 -11.33 1.79 -25.00
C GLU A 218 -12.15 0.74 -24.20
N HIS A 219 -11.92 -0.54 -24.44
CA HIS A 219 -12.54 -1.70 -23.77
C HIS A 219 -11.67 -2.35 -22.68
N SER A 220 -10.49 -1.83 -22.39
CA SER A 220 -9.58 -2.41 -21.42
C SER A 220 -10.03 -2.09 -19.99
N SER A 221 -10.17 -3.12 -19.19
CA SER A 221 -10.36 -3.03 -17.75
C SER A 221 -9.07 -3.35 -17.01
N VAL A 222 -9.01 -2.95 -15.74
CA VAL A 222 -7.96 -3.38 -14.80
C VAL A 222 -8.62 -4.23 -13.73
N THR A 223 -8.23 -5.49 -13.63
CA THR A 223 -8.65 -6.35 -12.51
C THR A 223 -7.76 -6.06 -11.31
N VAL A 224 -8.39 -5.77 -10.17
CA VAL A 224 -7.70 -5.46 -8.92
C VAL A 224 -7.94 -6.55 -7.88
N THR A 225 -6.97 -6.76 -6.98
CA THR A 225 -7.11 -7.71 -5.87
C THR A 225 -8.06 -7.18 -4.79
N VAL A 226 -8.05 -5.87 -4.57
CA VAL A 226 -8.87 -5.18 -3.56
C VAL A 226 -9.61 -4.02 -4.22
N VAL A 227 -10.91 -3.92 -3.93
CA VAL A 227 -11.75 -2.80 -4.36
C VAL A 227 -11.47 -1.62 -3.42
N ALA A 228 -11.03 -0.49 -3.98
CA ALA A 228 -10.78 0.74 -3.24
C ALA A 228 -11.72 1.84 -3.76
N SER A 229 -12.62 2.33 -2.89
CA SER A 229 -13.52 3.44 -3.18
C SER A 229 -14.13 3.98 -1.89
N THR A 230 -14.56 5.24 -1.91
CA THR A 230 -15.38 5.81 -0.83
C THR A 230 -16.81 5.24 -0.86
N PRO A 231 -17.41 4.87 0.30
CA PRO A 231 -18.80 4.43 0.39
C PRO A 231 -19.77 5.42 -0.26
N GLY A 232 -20.75 4.92 -1.01
CA GLY A 232 -21.72 5.74 -1.75
C GLY A 232 -21.27 6.17 -3.15
N TYR A 233 -19.97 6.26 -3.42
CA TYR A 233 -19.45 6.62 -4.76
C TYR A 233 -19.02 5.40 -5.59
N CYS A 234 -18.93 4.22 -4.97
CA CYS A 234 -18.41 3.02 -5.62
C CYS A 234 -19.36 2.51 -6.71
N ASP A 235 -18.83 2.33 -7.92
CA ASP A 235 -19.52 1.66 -9.03
C ASP A 235 -19.90 0.22 -8.61
N PRO A 236 -21.20 -0.15 -8.63
CA PRO A 236 -21.64 -1.46 -8.19
C PRO A 236 -21.07 -2.59 -9.06
N GLN A 237 -20.82 -2.35 -10.34
CA GLN A 237 -20.20 -3.35 -11.21
C GLN A 237 -18.73 -3.55 -10.81
N TYR A 238 -17.99 -2.47 -10.58
CA TYR A 238 -16.62 -2.53 -10.07
C TYR A 238 -16.56 -3.27 -8.72
N ALA A 239 -17.45 -2.93 -7.79
CA ALA A 239 -17.53 -3.59 -6.49
C ALA A 239 -17.77 -5.11 -6.60
N MET A 240 -18.60 -5.54 -7.54
CA MET A 240 -18.94 -6.95 -7.73
C MET A 240 -17.87 -7.73 -8.51
N THR A 241 -17.29 -7.11 -9.53
CA THR A 241 -16.44 -7.81 -10.51
C THR A 241 -14.95 -7.58 -10.30
N HIS A 242 -14.58 -6.71 -9.35
CA HIS A 242 -13.20 -6.27 -9.13
C HIS A 242 -12.54 -5.71 -10.40
N THR A 243 -13.36 -5.27 -11.35
CA THR A 243 -12.93 -4.88 -12.69
C THR A 243 -13.17 -3.39 -12.85
N LEU A 244 -12.09 -2.62 -12.78
CA LEU A 244 -12.11 -1.18 -12.82
C LEU A 244 -12.06 -0.68 -14.27
N THR A 245 -12.86 0.33 -14.58
CA THR A 245 -12.86 1.00 -15.90
C THR A 245 -13.04 2.51 -15.77
N LYS A 246 -12.88 3.26 -16.87
CA LYS A 246 -13.27 4.69 -16.92
C LYS A 246 -14.73 4.93 -16.57
N LYS A 247 -15.60 3.93 -16.78
CA LYS A 247 -17.03 4.03 -16.44
C LYS A 247 -17.26 4.03 -14.94
N SER A 248 -16.34 3.49 -14.16
CA SER A 248 -16.39 3.54 -12.70
C SER A 248 -16.24 4.97 -12.20
N ASP A 249 -15.28 5.75 -12.72
CA ASP A 249 -15.18 7.19 -12.43
C ASP A 249 -16.42 7.97 -12.90
N VAL A 250 -17.01 7.58 -14.04
CA VAL A 250 -18.24 8.21 -14.57
C VAL A 250 -19.43 7.96 -13.63
N TYR A 251 -19.54 6.75 -13.07
CA TYR A 251 -20.55 6.44 -12.06
C TYR A 251 -20.38 7.34 -10.82
N SER A 252 -19.16 7.38 -10.27
CA SER A 252 -18.83 8.20 -9.10
C SER A 252 -19.07 9.70 -9.36
N PHE A 253 -18.74 10.19 -10.56
CA PHE A 253 -19.05 11.55 -10.99
C PHE A 253 -20.56 11.80 -11.08
N GLY A 254 -21.35 10.82 -11.53
CA GLY A 254 -22.81 10.88 -11.50
C GLY A 254 -23.35 11.10 -10.09
N VAL A 255 -22.78 10.42 -9.08
CA VAL A 255 -23.13 10.64 -7.67
C VAL A 255 -22.85 12.09 -7.26
N VAL A 256 -21.70 12.66 -7.63
CA VAL A 256 -21.38 14.08 -7.38
C VAL A 256 -22.40 15.02 -8.03
N LEU A 257 -22.86 14.74 -9.24
CA LEU A 257 -23.90 15.55 -9.89
C LEU A 257 -25.21 15.54 -9.09
N PHE A 258 -25.60 14.38 -8.54
CA PHE A 258 -26.75 14.30 -7.64
C PHE A 258 -26.53 15.05 -6.32
N GLU A 259 -25.34 15.01 -5.74
CA GLU A 259 -25.02 15.80 -4.55
C GLU A 259 -25.21 17.30 -4.79
N VAL A 260 -24.71 17.79 -5.94
CA VAL A 260 -24.85 19.20 -6.35
C VAL A 260 -26.31 19.56 -6.59
N LEU A 261 -27.10 18.65 -7.17
CA LEU A 261 -28.52 18.83 -7.45
C LEU A 261 -29.37 18.83 -6.17
N CYS A 262 -29.13 17.88 -5.28
CA CYS A 262 -29.87 17.72 -4.03
C CYS A 262 -29.38 18.68 -2.93
N GLY A 263 -28.22 19.31 -3.12
CA GLY A 263 -27.60 20.19 -2.13
C GLY A 263 -27.21 19.48 -0.83
N ARG A 264 -26.86 18.19 -0.90
CA ARG A 264 -26.46 17.36 0.24
C ARG A 264 -25.58 16.19 -0.19
N LEU A 265 -24.84 15.62 0.75
CA LEU A 265 -24.02 14.43 0.51
C LEU A 265 -24.87 13.20 0.13
N CYS A 266 -24.23 12.24 -0.54
CA CYS A 266 -24.84 10.98 -0.95
C CYS A 266 -25.01 9.96 0.19
N TYR A 267 -24.66 10.33 1.41
CA TYR A 267 -24.85 9.55 2.62
C TYR A 267 -25.19 10.42 3.82
N THR A 268 -25.72 9.80 4.87
CA THR A 268 -25.89 10.42 6.20
C THR A 268 -24.89 9.83 7.19
N LEU A 269 -24.52 10.63 8.18
CA LEU A 269 -23.64 10.20 9.27
C LEU A 269 -24.47 9.97 10.55
N ASP A 270 -24.06 9.00 11.36
CA ASP A 270 -24.56 8.82 12.72
C ASP A 270 -23.91 9.81 13.70
N SER A 271 -24.29 9.73 14.99
CA SER A 271 -23.72 10.57 16.04
C SER A 271 -22.22 10.38 16.30
N LYS A 272 -21.59 9.39 15.67
CA LYS A 272 -20.17 9.03 15.78
C LYS A 272 -19.43 9.26 14.46
N ASP A 273 -20.02 10.01 13.54
CA ASP A 273 -19.47 10.28 12.21
C ASP A 273 -19.26 9.03 11.34
N HIS A 274 -19.99 7.94 11.60
CA HIS A 274 -20.02 6.78 10.72
C HIS A 274 -21.14 6.89 9.69
N VAL A 275 -20.91 6.34 8.50
CA VAL A 275 -21.95 6.24 7.46
C VAL A 275 -23.13 5.42 7.97
N ASN A 276 -24.28 6.06 8.10
CA ASN A 276 -25.53 5.46 8.55
C ASN A 276 -26.39 4.98 7.37
N GLU A 277 -26.53 5.81 6.33
CA GLU A 277 -27.34 5.50 5.15
C GLU A 277 -26.69 6.02 3.88
N ILE A 278 -26.79 5.28 2.77
CA ILE A 278 -26.40 5.72 1.42
C ILE A 278 -27.66 6.03 0.61
N LEU A 279 -27.75 7.25 0.10
CA LEU A 279 -28.94 7.81 -0.54
C LEU A 279 -29.01 7.59 -2.06
N VAL A 280 -27.92 7.12 -2.68
CA VAL A 280 -27.80 7.00 -4.15
C VAL A 280 -28.92 6.14 -4.75
N THR A 281 -29.24 5.00 -4.15
CA THR A 281 -30.31 4.11 -4.63
C THR A 281 -31.68 4.76 -4.56
N THR A 282 -31.93 5.57 -3.52
CA THR A 282 -33.18 6.34 -3.36
C THR A 282 -33.28 7.45 -4.40
N TRP A 283 -32.17 8.12 -4.72
CA TRP A 283 -32.15 9.17 -5.75
C TRP A 283 -32.44 8.60 -7.13
N VAL A 284 -31.82 7.47 -7.49
CA VAL A 284 -32.05 6.81 -8.78
C VAL A 284 -33.52 6.39 -8.93
N LYS A 285 -34.10 5.75 -7.90
CA LYS A 285 -35.51 5.34 -7.91
C LYS A 285 -36.50 6.50 -8.01
N SER A 286 -36.12 7.69 -7.56
CA SER A 286 -36.99 8.87 -7.62
C SER A 286 -37.04 9.51 -9.02
N TYR A 287 -36.18 9.06 -9.94
CA TYR A 287 -36.08 9.56 -11.30
C TYR A 287 -36.78 8.62 -12.33
N GLU A 288 -37.02 7.37 -11.94
CA GLU A 288 -37.77 6.36 -12.71
C GLU A 288 -39.30 6.54 -12.53
#